data_AF-A0A3E1D6U1-F1
#
_entry.id   AF-A0A3E1D6U1-F1
#
_cell.length_a   1.000
_cell.length_b   1.000
_cell.length_c   1.000
_cell.angle_alpha   90.00
_cell.angle_beta   90.00
_cell.angle_gamma   90.00
#
_symmetry.space_group_name_H-M   'P 1'
#
loop_
_entity.id
_entity.type
_entity.pdbx_description
1 polymer ?
#
loop_
_entity_poly.entity_id
_entity_poly.type
_entity_poly.pdbx_seq_one_letter_code
_entity_poly.pdbx_strand_id
1 'polypeptide(L)'
;MVYLLFYEPTSYCNHIGEMFKWKEKMSKTTIGYWNPLSFDAIAQWKSIEGLQGMAEEMTLSIDVETGEYTRLTRFHPGADTRPLGGKSHPYPEEVFIVSGRLYDHAFDVMLEAGHYASRPPGEVHGPFSTEVGCVVLELSFPNRIL
;
A
#
# COMPACT_ATOMS: atom_id res chain seq x y z
N MET A 1 -66.05 8.85 19.66
CA MET A 1 -64.93 8.59 20.58
C MET A 1 -63.67 8.63 19.74
N VAL A 2 -63.08 9.83 19.63
CA VAL A 2 -61.92 10.14 18.81
C VAL A 2 -60.93 10.78 19.76
N TYR A 3 -59.77 10.16 19.98
CA TYR A 3 -58.67 10.78 20.70
C TYR A 3 -57.79 11.49 19.67
N LEU A 4 -57.91 12.83 19.57
CA LEU A 4 -56.84 13.68 19.08
C LEU A 4 -56.06 14.16 20.31
N LEU A 5 -54.85 13.64 20.49
CA LEU A 5 -53.88 14.18 21.43
C LEU A 5 -53.01 15.19 20.68
N PHE A 6 -53.10 16.45 21.10
CA PHE A 6 -52.18 17.51 20.74
C PHE A 6 -50.81 17.22 21.36
N TYR A 7 -49.75 17.23 20.55
CA TYR A 7 -48.37 17.27 21.02
C TYR A 7 -47.77 18.62 20.60
N GLU A 8 -47.31 19.40 21.58
CA GLU A 8 -46.65 20.68 21.34
C GLU A 8 -45.22 20.49 20.78
N PRO A 9 -44.73 21.40 19.91
CA PRO A 9 -43.37 21.33 19.40
C PRO A 9 -42.40 21.94 20.42
N THR A 10 -41.69 21.10 21.17
CA THR A 10 -40.52 21.54 21.94
C THR A 10 -39.24 21.36 21.11
N SER A 11 -38.54 22.50 20.94
CA SER A 11 -37.15 22.66 20.53
C SER A 11 -36.67 21.98 19.23
N TYR A 12 -37.09 22.54 18.09
CA TYR A 12 -36.24 22.59 16.90
C TYR A 12 -35.17 23.68 17.09
N CYS A 13 -33.98 23.34 17.58
CA CYS A 13 -32.74 24.06 17.26
C CYS A 13 -31.51 23.34 17.84
N ASN A 14 -30.45 23.23 17.04
CA ASN A 14 -29.05 23.00 17.42
C ASN A 14 -28.41 21.59 17.34
N HIS A 15 -28.89 20.64 16.54
CA HIS A 15 -28.11 19.39 16.28
C HIS A 15 -27.72 19.14 14.81
N ILE A 16 -28.06 20.02 13.88
CA ILE A 16 -27.61 19.92 12.47
C ILE A 16 -26.29 20.68 12.18
N GLY A 17 -25.73 21.38 13.18
CA GLY A 17 -24.51 22.18 13.04
C GLY A 17 -23.19 21.47 13.36
N GLU A 18 -23.23 20.26 13.92
CA GLU A 18 -22.01 19.52 14.33
C GLU A 18 -21.66 18.34 13.42
N MET A 19 -22.57 17.91 12.53
CA MET A 19 -22.31 16.83 11.57
C MET A 19 -21.36 17.21 10.42
N PHE A 20 -20.98 18.48 10.28
CA PHE A 20 -20.14 18.98 9.19
C PHE A 20 -18.75 19.47 9.62
N LYS A 21 -18.37 19.34 10.90
CA LYS A 21 -17.08 19.82 11.42
C LYS A 21 -15.90 18.83 11.30
N TRP A 22 -16.13 17.60 10.84
CA TRP A 22 -15.10 16.54 10.81
C TRP A 22 -14.62 16.13 9.41
N LYS A 23 -14.89 16.93 8.37
CA LYS A 23 -14.08 16.84 7.14
C LYS A 23 -12.72 17.50 7.38
N GLU A 24 -11.99 16.98 8.36
CA GLU A 24 -10.56 17.18 8.42
C GLU A 24 -10.00 16.67 7.09
N LYS A 25 -9.24 17.52 6.42
CA LYS A 25 -8.60 17.21 5.16
C LYS A 25 -7.49 16.19 5.48
N MET A 26 -7.80 14.91 5.42
CA MET A 26 -6.81 13.85 5.59
C MET A 26 -5.81 13.91 4.43
N SER A 27 -4.51 13.99 4.75
CA SER A 27 -3.40 13.89 3.80
C SER A 27 -3.30 12.50 3.19
N LYS A 28 -3.66 11.48 3.97
CA LYS A 28 -3.63 10.07 3.58
C LYS A 28 -4.90 9.64 2.86
N THR A 29 -4.73 8.95 1.74
CA THR A 29 -5.84 8.32 1.02
C THR A 29 -6.42 7.14 1.79
N THR A 30 -7.75 6.96 1.71
CA THR A 30 -8.48 5.86 2.34
C THR A 30 -9.34 5.15 1.31
N ILE A 31 -9.42 3.82 1.42
CA ILE A 31 -10.31 2.98 0.60
C ILE A 31 -11.02 1.98 1.50
N GLY A 32 -12.31 1.70 1.22
CA GLY A 32 -13.07 0.66 1.93
C GLY A 32 -12.57 -0.74 1.60
N TYR A 33 -13.15 -1.78 2.22
CA TYR A 33 -12.72 -3.16 1.99
C TYR A 33 -12.84 -3.58 0.53
N TRP A 34 -11.76 -4.14 0.00
CA TRP A 34 -11.67 -4.68 -1.35
C TRP A 34 -10.50 -5.69 -1.44
N ASN A 35 -10.46 -6.47 -2.52
CA ASN A 35 -9.37 -7.43 -2.75
C ASN A 35 -8.47 -6.94 -3.89
N PRO A 36 -7.26 -6.41 -3.62
CA PRO A 36 -6.34 -5.93 -4.67
C PRO A 36 -5.74 -7.06 -5.52
N LEU A 37 -5.92 -8.32 -5.11
CA LEU A 37 -5.49 -9.51 -5.84
C LEU A 37 -6.62 -10.15 -6.66
N SER A 38 -7.84 -9.60 -6.63
CA SER A 38 -8.94 -10.12 -7.45
C SER A 38 -8.74 -9.78 -8.93
N PHE A 39 -9.45 -10.49 -9.79
CA PHE A 39 -9.45 -10.22 -11.23
C PHE A 39 -9.95 -8.80 -11.56
N ASP A 40 -10.93 -8.30 -10.80
CA ASP A 40 -11.49 -6.95 -10.99
C ASP A 40 -10.48 -5.83 -10.71
N ALA A 41 -9.40 -6.14 -9.98
CA ALA A 41 -8.35 -5.20 -9.65
C ALA A 41 -7.22 -5.13 -10.70
N ILE A 42 -7.22 -6.01 -11.72
CA ILE A 42 -6.11 -6.11 -12.70
C ILE A 42 -5.82 -4.76 -13.38
N ALA A 43 -6.85 -4.01 -13.76
CA ALA A 43 -6.68 -2.71 -14.43
C ALA A 43 -6.04 -1.61 -13.56
N GLN A 44 -5.91 -1.84 -12.25
CA GLN A 44 -5.29 -0.90 -11.32
C GLN A 44 -3.78 -1.15 -11.13
N TRP A 45 -3.27 -2.31 -11.56
CA TRP A 45 -1.83 -2.58 -11.59
C TRP A 45 -1.16 -1.80 -12.71
N LYS A 46 -0.01 -1.21 -12.41
CA LYS A 46 0.75 -0.36 -13.34
C LYS A 46 2.13 -0.94 -13.56
N SER A 47 2.59 -0.94 -14.80
CA SER A 47 3.98 -1.27 -15.12
C SER A 47 4.93 -0.30 -14.42
N ILE A 48 6.03 -0.82 -13.87
CA ILE A 48 7.07 -0.02 -13.23
C ILE A 48 8.08 0.43 -14.29
N GLU A 49 8.41 1.71 -14.32
CA GLU A 49 9.40 2.26 -15.25
C GLU A 49 10.77 1.59 -15.05
N GLY A 50 11.33 1.02 -16.12
CA GLY A 50 12.61 0.29 -16.09
C GLY A 50 12.47 -1.20 -15.77
N LEU A 51 11.28 -1.66 -15.38
CA LEU A 51 10.96 -3.05 -15.07
C LEU A 51 9.82 -3.59 -15.96
N GLN A 52 9.64 -3.02 -17.14
CA GLN A 52 8.55 -3.40 -18.04
C GLN A 52 8.59 -4.90 -18.36
N GLY A 53 7.46 -5.57 -18.13
CA GLY A 53 7.32 -7.03 -18.32
C GLY A 53 7.94 -7.88 -17.20
N MET A 54 8.67 -7.28 -16.26
CA MET A 54 9.25 -7.96 -15.09
C MET A 54 8.43 -7.73 -13.83
N ALA A 55 7.97 -6.50 -13.61
CA ALA A 55 7.19 -6.17 -12.43
C ALA A 55 6.14 -5.08 -12.68
N GLU A 56 5.07 -5.15 -11.90
CA GLU A 56 4.00 -4.16 -11.84
C GLU A 56 3.70 -3.79 -10.38
N GLU A 57 3.08 -2.64 -10.17
CA GLU A 57 2.78 -2.11 -8.85
C GLU A 57 1.35 -1.60 -8.70
N MET A 58 0.89 -1.53 -7.46
CA MET A 58 -0.38 -0.94 -7.07
C MET A 58 -0.24 -0.23 -5.73
N THR A 59 -0.37 1.10 -5.74
CA THR A 59 -0.41 1.87 -4.49
C THR A 59 -1.77 1.70 -3.81
N LEU A 60 -1.76 1.10 -2.61
CA LEU A 60 -2.97 0.86 -1.81
C LEU A 60 -3.37 2.11 -1.01
N SER A 61 -2.39 2.86 -0.51
CA SER A 61 -2.61 4.14 0.15
C SER A 61 -1.36 5.01 0.06
N ILE A 62 -1.55 6.34 0.09
CA ILE A 62 -0.47 7.32 0.08
C ILE A 62 -0.86 8.52 0.93
N ASP A 63 0.08 9.04 1.70
CA ASP A 63 0.00 10.37 2.30
C ASP A 63 0.68 11.37 1.37
N VAL A 64 -0.10 12.31 0.81
CA VAL A 64 0.41 13.24 -0.21
C VAL A 64 1.30 14.36 0.37
N GLU A 65 1.28 14.57 1.68
CA GLU A 65 2.11 15.58 2.34
C GLU A 65 3.50 15.04 2.67
N THR A 66 3.56 13.77 3.11
CA THR A 66 4.80 13.13 3.55
C THR A 66 5.43 12.22 2.50
N GLY A 67 4.65 11.78 1.51
CA GLY A 67 5.07 10.78 0.53
C GLY A 67 5.09 9.34 1.08
N GLU A 68 4.66 9.10 2.32
CA GLU A 68 4.56 7.75 2.89
C GLU A 68 3.49 6.95 2.15
N TYR A 69 3.79 5.69 1.81
CA TYR A 69 2.87 4.87 1.04
C TYR A 69 2.87 3.40 1.45
N THR A 70 1.76 2.75 1.15
CA THR A 70 1.62 1.29 1.17
C THR A 70 1.34 0.84 -0.25
N ARG A 71 2.12 -0.11 -0.75
CA ARG A 71 2.04 -0.58 -2.14
C ARG A 71 2.15 -2.09 -2.20
N LEU A 72 1.57 -2.67 -3.24
CA LEU A 72 1.91 -4.02 -3.65
C LEU A 72 2.81 -3.94 -4.87
N THR A 73 3.88 -4.73 -4.86
CA THR A 73 4.73 -4.96 -6.02
C THR A 73 4.61 -6.43 -6.41
N ARG A 74 4.28 -6.69 -7.69
CA ARG A 74 4.19 -8.03 -8.24
C ARG A 74 5.31 -8.24 -9.24
N PHE A 75 6.22 -9.16 -8.92
CA PHE A 75 7.21 -9.68 -9.85
C PHE A 75 6.58 -10.84 -10.64
N HIS A 76 6.67 -10.78 -11.96
CA HIS A 76 6.18 -11.83 -12.83
C HIS A 76 7.09 -13.08 -12.80
N PRO A 77 6.57 -14.28 -13.13
CA PRO A 77 7.40 -15.46 -13.31
C PRO A 77 8.55 -15.20 -14.29
N GLY A 78 9.77 -15.59 -13.91
CA GLY A 78 10.98 -15.36 -14.69
C GLY A 78 11.57 -13.95 -14.58
N ALA A 79 11.00 -13.06 -13.75
CA ALA A 79 11.56 -11.74 -13.54
C ALA A 79 13.00 -11.84 -12.98
N ASP A 80 13.90 -11.08 -13.60
CA ASP A 80 15.31 -11.00 -13.24
C ASP A 80 15.81 -9.56 -13.39
N THR A 81 16.03 -8.94 -12.24
CA THR A 81 16.44 -7.53 -12.17
C THR A 81 17.95 -7.35 -12.01
N ARG A 82 18.75 -8.42 -12.09
CA ARG A 82 20.21 -8.36 -12.02
C ARG A 82 20.85 -7.33 -12.95
N PRO A 83 20.40 -7.16 -14.22
CA PRO A 83 20.94 -6.13 -15.10
C PRO A 83 20.76 -4.69 -14.59
N LEU A 84 19.84 -4.46 -13.64
CA LEU A 84 19.51 -3.15 -13.08
C LEU A 84 20.22 -2.85 -11.74
N GLY A 85 20.98 -3.82 -11.23
CA GLY A 85 21.68 -3.73 -9.94
C GLY A 85 20.76 -3.68 -8.72
N GLY A 86 21.38 -3.64 -7.54
CA GLY A 86 20.66 -3.46 -6.27
C GLY A 86 20.04 -2.08 -6.14
N LYS A 87 19.04 -1.97 -5.27
CA LYS A 87 18.35 -0.72 -4.94
C LYS A 87 18.55 -0.38 -3.46
N SER A 88 18.42 0.90 -3.16
CA SER A 88 18.46 1.43 -1.79
C SER A 88 17.68 2.74 -1.75
N HIS A 89 17.08 3.04 -0.61
CA HIS A 89 16.33 4.28 -0.41
C HIS A 89 16.86 5.05 0.80
N PRO A 90 16.78 6.39 0.81
CA PRO A 90 17.27 7.21 1.92
C PRO A 90 16.31 7.23 3.13
N TYR A 91 15.35 6.31 3.19
CA TYR A 91 14.29 6.23 4.21
C TYR A 91 14.03 4.78 4.60
N PRO A 92 13.43 4.51 5.78
CA PRO A 92 13.10 3.15 6.16
C PRO A 92 11.96 2.59 5.31
N GLU A 93 12.03 1.29 5.06
CA GLU A 93 11.03 0.54 4.31
C GLU A 93 10.74 -0.79 5.02
N GLU A 94 9.48 -1.18 5.08
CA GLU A 94 9.10 -2.52 5.51
C GLU A 94 8.57 -3.32 4.32
N VAL A 95 8.91 -4.60 4.26
CA VAL A 95 8.41 -5.53 3.25
C VAL A 95 7.83 -6.78 3.88
N PHE A 96 6.78 -7.32 3.27
CA PHE A 96 6.19 -8.61 3.62
C PHE A 96 5.86 -9.39 2.35
N ILE A 97 6.32 -10.64 2.26
CA ILE A 97 6.00 -11.49 1.11
C ILE A 97 4.59 -12.05 1.28
N VAL A 98 3.68 -11.62 0.41
CA VAL A 98 2.26 -12.03 0.43
C VAL A 98 2.08 -13.39 -0.22
N SER A 99 2.75 -13.63 -1.35
CA SER A 99 2.69 -14.90 -2.08
C SER A 99 3.88 -15.10 -3.01
N GLY A 100 4.14 -16.34 -3.40
CA GLY A 100 5.26 -16.71 -4.25
C GLY A 100 6.59 -16.68 -3.51
N ARG A 101 7.67 -16.46 -4.26
CA ARG A 101 9.03 -16.35 -3.71
C ARG A 101 9.90 -15.39 -4.54
N LEU A 102 10.82 -14.72 -3.88
CA LEU A 102 11.73 -13.74 -4.47
C LEU A 102 13.13 -13.95 -3.88
N TYR A 103 14.11 -14.17 -4.75
CA TYR A 103 15.50 -14.25 -4.31
C TYR A 103 16.09 -12.86 -4.19
N ASP A 104 16.66 -12.53 -3.04
CA ASP A 104 17.41 -11.30 -2.81
C ASP A 104 18.91 -11.58 -2.94
N HIS A 105 19.52 -11.10 -4.02
CA HIS A 105 20.94 -11.32 -4.29
C HIS A 105 21.88 -10.51 -3.38
N ALA A 106 21.42 -9.45 -2.71
CA ALA A 106 22.25 -8.72 -1.74
C ALA A 106 22.48 -9.53 -0.47
N PHE A 107 21.52 -10.36 -0.10
CA PHE A 107 21.52 -11.14 1.16
C PHE A 107 21.67 -12.65 0.95
N ASP A 108 21.73 -13.09 -0.31
CA ASP A 108 21.83 -14.51 -0.69
C ASP A 108 20.72 -15.37 -0.05
N VAL A 109 19.47 -14.88 -0.12
CA VAL A 109 18.33 -15.48 0.57
C VAL A 109 17.10 -15.61 -0.33
N MET A 110 16.43 -16.76 -0.25
CA MET A 110 15.12 -16.97 -0.86
C MET A 110 14.03 -16.49 0.10
N LEU A 111 13.37 -15.40 -0.25
CA LEU A 111 12.21 -14.90 0.48
C LEU A 111 10.95 -15.60 -0.03
N GLU A 112 10.16 -16.15 0.87
CA GLU A 112 8.90 -16.85 0.61
C GLU A 112 7.75 -16.22 1.39
N ALA A 113 6.50 -16.54 1.06
CA ALA A 113 5.30 -16.05 1.75
C ALA A 113 5.45 -16.11 3.28
N GLY A 114 5.21 -14.98 3.96
CA GLY A 114 5.40 -14.85 5.40
C GLY A 114 6.74 -14.24 5.84
N HIS A 115 7.74 -14.17 4.95
CA HIS A 115 8.96 -13.42 5.26
C HIS A 115 8.67 -11.92 5.38
N TYR A 116 9.35 -11.30 6.32
CA TYR A 116 9.25 -9.88 6.66
C TYR A 116 10.65 -9.29 6.83
N ALA A 117 10.82 -8.03 6.44
CA ALA A 117 11.98 -7.23 6.82
C ALA A 117 11.58 -5.79 7.12
N SER A 118 12.26 -5.17 8.07
CA SER A 118 12.27 -3.72 8.29
C SER A 118 13.66 -3.21 7.94
N ARG A 119 13.78 -2.58 6.77
CA ARG A 119 15.02 -2.15 6.15
C ARG A 119 15.37 -0.73 6.62
N PRO A 120 16.55 -0.49 7.19
CA PRO A 120 16.98 0.85 7.54
C PRO A 120 17.29 1.68 6.27
N PRO A 121 17.30 3.03 6.38
CA PRO A 121 17.80 3.89 5.31
C PRO A 121 19.16 3.44 4.78
N GLY A 122 19.30 3.38 3.46
CA GLY A 122 20.55 3.04 2.77
C GLY A 122 20.85 1.54 2.65
N GLU A 123 20.01 0.64 3.19
CA GLU A 123 20.20 -0.79 2.98
C GLU A 123 20.05 -1.15 1.50
N VAL A 124 21.11 -1.74 0.95
CA VAL A 124 21.10 -2.27 -0.42
C VAL A 124 20.37 -3.60 -0.41
N HIS A 125 19.33 -3.70 -1.22
CA HIS A 125 18.54 -4.90 -1.40
C HIS A 125 18.38 -5.22 -2.88
N GLY A 126 18.12 -6.49 -3.17
CA GLY A 126 18.18 -6.99 -4.53
C GLY A 126 19.60 -6.92 -5.12
N PRO A 127 19.76 -7.00 -6.46
CA PRO A 127 18.70 -7.21 -7.43
C PRO A 127 17.91 -8.47 -7.09
N PHE A 128 16.65 -8.49 -7.49
CA PHE A 128 15.75 -9.60 -7.27
C PHE A 128 15.63 -10.52 -8.48
N SER A 129 15.41 -11.81 -8.24
CA SER A 129 14.98 -12.76 -9.26
C SER A 129 13.92 -13.73 -8.75
N THR A 130 13.03 -14.18 -9.62
CA THR A 130 12.05 -15.22 -9.28
C THR A 130 11.70 -16.09 -10.48
N GLU A 131 11.57 -17.39 -10.26
CA GLU A 131 11.11 -18.33 -11.27
C GLU A 131 9.58 -18.39 -11.36
N VAL A 132 8.90 -18.23 -10.22
CA VAL A 132 7.46 -18.52 -10.07
C VAL A 132 6.60 -17.26 -9.90
N GLY A 133 7.23 -16.10 -9.77
CA GLY A 133 6.57 -14.85 -9.43
C GLY A 133 6.49 -14.61 -7.92
N CYS A 134 6.21 -13.37 -7.55
CA CYS A 134 6.11 -12.94 -6.16
C CYS A 134 5.19 -11.73 -6.03
N VAL A 135 4.41 -11.65 -4.94
CA VAL A 135 3.75 -10.43 -4.51
C VAL A 135 4.34 -9.98 -3.18
N VAL A 136 4.80 -8.75 -3.14
CA VAL A 136 5.38 -8.10 -1.96
C VAL A 136 4.44 -6.97 -1.53
N LEU A 137 4.10 -6.90 -0.25
CA LEU A 137 3.56 -5.72 0.38
C LEU A 137 4.74 -4.88 0.87
N GLU A 138 4.77 -3.61 0.47
CA GLU A 138 5.80 -2.66 0.89
C GLU A 138 5.15 -1.46 1.60
N LEU A 139 5.80 -1.01 2.67
CA LEU A 139 5.48 0.21 3.40
C LEU A 139 6.72 1.09 3.38
N SER A 140 6.63 2.24 2.77
CA SER A 140 7.74 3.18 2.63
C SER A 140 7.48 4.43 3.46
N PHE A 141 8.53 4.90 4.14
CA PHE A 141 8.42 6.02 5.07
C PHE A 141 9.36 7.20 4.77
N PRO A 142 9.24 7.91 3.63
CA PRO A 142 10.16 8.98 3.21
C PRO A 142 10.36 10.11 4.23
N ASN A 143 9.39 10.34 5.12
CA ASN A 143 9.42 11.40 6.12
C ASN A 143 9.75 10.91 7.54
N ARG A 144 10.27 9.68 7.71
CA ARG A 144 10.69 9.09 9.00
C ARG A 144 12.20 8.99 9.12
N ILE A 145 12.88 10.07 8.76
CA ILE A 145 14.32 10.23 8.92
C ILE A 145 14.58 11.32 9.97
N LEU A 146 15.59 11.12 10.82
CA LEU A 146 16.03 12.09 11.83
C LEU A 146 16.89 13.19 11.21
#